data_AF-A0A949II63-F1
#
_entry.id   AF-A0A949II63-F1
#
_cell.length_a   1.000
_cell.length_b   1.000
_cell.length_c   1.000
_cell.angle_alpha   90.00
_cell.angle_beta   90.00
_cell.angle_gamma   90.00
#
_symmetry.space_group_name_H-M   'P 1'
#
loop_
_entity.id
_entity.type
_entity.pdbx_description
1 polymer ?
#
loop_
_entity_poly.entity_id
_entity_poly.type
_entity_poly.pdbx_seq_one_letter_code
_entity_poly.pdbx_strand_id
1 'polypeptide(L)'
;MAICADKCDKWQMMENRDANPDQRPSQPADQQSSSQPANNAAGADGSFNAIDDADFATNYLARLNHEKKIEPLKNKGIIYMPVGSMKFTLLCLCVPFHGYEIWWLYRNFVCQKERDGNMLSPMWRVNLPLLYLRKLLEAMRKEGMLYGLDNELPVGKIVLYWVLLICCMLFPPPFGILGVFSFAPFIFVNEYLLKLNRVANPDLKLDEQITPANFLVIIVGGAYFALNIYLNYFLHF
;
A
#
# COMPACT_ATOMS: atom_id res chain seq x y z
N MET A 1 -18.80 25.30 -5.46
CA MET A 1 -17.66 25.01 -6.37
C MET A 1 -16.47 25.95 -6.20
N ALA A 2 -16.51 27.02 -5.40
CA ALA A 2 -15.38 27.95 -5.22
C ALA A 2 -14.35 27.55 -4.13
N ILE A 3 -14.60 26.50 -3.34
CA ILE A 3 -13.74 26.13 -2.19
C ILE A 3 -12.59 25.18 -2.58
N CYS A 4 -12.65 24.51 -3.75
CA CYS A 4 -11.56 23.63 -4.21
C CYS A 4 -10.39 24.40 -4.86
N ALA A 5 -10.63 25.57 -5.46
CA ALA A 5 -9.56 26.33 -6.12
C ALA A 5 -8.54 26.90 -5.10
N ASP A 6 -9.02 27.40 -3.95
CA ASP A 6 -8.18 28.05 -2.93
C ASP A 6 -7.21 27.08 -2.21
N LYS A 7 -7.54 25.79 -2.14
CA LYS A 7 -6.65 24.78 -1.53
C LYS A 7 -5.56 24.28 -2.47
N CYS A 8 -5.75 24.37 -3.79
CA CYS A 8 -4.74 23.93 -4.77
C CYS A 8 -3.53 24.89 -4.79
N ASP A 9 -3.78 26.20 -4.69
CA ASP A 9 -2.72 27.22 -4.65
C ASP A 9 -1.84 27.10 -3.40
N LYS A 10 -2.42 26.72 -2.25
CA LYS A 10 -1.65 26.52 -1.01
C LYS A 10 -0.67 25.36 -1.08
N TRP A 11 -0.97 24.31 -1.84
CA TRP A 11 -0.04 23.18 -2.02
C TRP A 11 1.13 23.55 -2.95
N GLN A 12 0.87 24.27 -4.05
CA GLN A 12 1.94 24.77 -4.93
C GLN A 12 2.86 25.78 -4.22
N MET A 13 2.35 26.56 -3.26
CA MET A 13 3.17 27.47 -2.44
C MET A 13 4.07 26.76 -1.43
N MET A 14 3.72 25.56 -0.96
CA MET A 14 4.59 24.77 -0.07
C MET A 14 5.68 24.05 -0.87
N GLU A 15 5.37 23.54 -2.05
CA GLU A 15 6.36 22.85 -2.91
C GLU A 15 7.43 23.82 -3.49
N ASN A 16 7.07 25.08 -3.76
CA ASN A 16 8.05 26.10 -4.16
C ASN A 16 8.91 26.65 -3.01
N ARG A 17 8.56 26.38 -1.75
CA ARG A 17 9.34 26.84 -0.59
C ARG A 17 10.60 26.01 -0.35
N ASP A 18 10.59 24.76 -0.78
CA ASP A 18 11.71 23.83 -0.63
C ASP A 18 12.69 23.89 -1.82
N ALA A 19 12.36 24.65 -2.87
CA ALA A 19 13.17 24.79 -4.08
C ALA A 19 14.23 25.93 -4.02
N ASN A 20 14.31 26.68 -2.91
CA ASN A 20 15.31 27.74 -2.74
C ASN A 20 16.22 27.47 -1.51
N PRO A 21 17.33 26.73 -1.68
CA PRO A 21 18.26 26.41 -0.59
C PRO A 21 19.05 27.63 -0.05
N ASP A 22 18.96 28.80 -0.69
CA ASP A 22 19.82 29.96 -0.38
C ASP A 22 19.25 30.95 0.66
N GLN A 23 18.06 30.70 1.22
CA GLN A 23 17.49 31.54 2.28
C GLN A 23 17.55 30.86 3.65
N ARG A 24 18.77 30.61 4.16
CA ARG A 24 18.98 30.39 5.61
C ARG A 24 19.25 31.75 6.29
N PRO A 25 18.45 32.16 7.28
CA PRO A 25 18.80 33.27 8.15
C PRO A 25 20.08 32.94 8.91
N SER A 26 21.08 33.80 8.83
CA SER A 26 22.33 33.73 9.57
C SER A 26 22.04 33.78 11.08
N GLN A 27 22.25 32.68 11.78
CA GLN A 27 22.24 32.67 13.25
C GLN A 27 23.49 33.38 13.79
N PRO A 28 23.36 34.24 14.82
CA PRO A 28 24.51 34.81 15.51
C PRO A 28 25.25 33.73 16.29
N ALA A 29 26.58 33.77 16.17
CA ALA A 29 27.51 32.92 16.88
C ALA A 29 27.66 33.38 18.33
N ASP A 30 27.36 32.50 19.29
CA ASP A 30 27.86 32.64 20.66
C ASP A 30 28.30 31.29 21.24
N GLN A 31 29.62 31.21 21.40
CA GLN A 31 30.44 30.66 22.49
C GLN A 31 30.27 29.21 23.00
N GLN A 32 31.37 28.48 22.76
CA GLN A 32 31.87 27.28 23.44
C GLN A 32 31.86 27.37 24.98
N SER A 33 31.58 26.24 25.66
CA SER A 33 32.46 25.79 26.75
C SER A 33 32.38 24.28 27.00
N SER A 34 33.54 23.66 26.82
CA SER A 34 34.18 22.50 27.47
C SER A 34 33.37 21.54 28.38
N SER A 35 33.48 20.23 28.10
CA SER A 35 34.28 19.28 28.90
C SER A 35 34.11 17.83 28.40
N GLN A 36 35.17 17.27 27.81
CA GLN A 36 35.36 15.82 27.63
C GLN A 36 35.75 15.17 28.97
N PRO A 37 35.46 13.88 29.12
CA PRO A 37 36.56 12.98 29.45
C PRO A 37 36.64 11.79 28.48
N ALA A 38 37.89 11.45 28.20
CA ALA A 38 38.32 10.20 27.60
C ALA A 38 37.87 9.00 28.43
N ASN A 39 37.64 7.85 27.80
CA ASN A 39 38.27 6.58 28.17
C ASN A 39 37.86 5.39 27.29
N ASN A 40 38.90 4.60 26.98
CA ASN A 40 38.93 3.14 26.80
C ASN A 40 38.65 2.55 25.41
N ALA A 41 39.79 2.28 24.75
CA ALA A 41 39.98 1.19 23.81
C ALA A 41 39.92 -0.18 24.53
N ALA A 42 39.27 -1.17 23.91
CA ALA A 42 39.67 -2.58 23.93
C ALA A 42 38.79 -3.42 22.97
N GLY A 43 39.44 -3.95 21.94
CA GLY A 43 39.25 -5.29 21.38
C GLY A 43 37.85 -5.85 21.14
N ALA A 44 37.41 -5.82 19.87
CA ALA A 44 36.68 -6.93 19.27
C ALA A 44 37.13 -7.02 17.81
N ASP A 45 38.09 -7.91 17.54
CA ASP A 45 38.21 -8.48 16.22
C ASP A 45 36.91 -9.25 15.98
N GLY A 46 36.18 -8.78 14.99
CA GLY A 46 34.98 -9.41 14.48
C GLY A 46 35.08 -9.20 12.99
N SER A 47 35.80 -10.12 12.33
CA SER A 47 35.80 -10.30 10.89
C SER A 47 34.36 -10.39 10.40
N PHE A 48 33.74 -9.23 10.17
CA PHE A 48 32.51 -9.09 9.43
C PHE A 48 32.90 -9.44 8.00
N ASN A 49 32.77 -10.73 7.67
CA ASN A 49 33.04 -11.23 6.34
C ASN A 49 32.34 -10.28 5.37
N ALA A 50 33.13 -9.67 4.49
CA ALA A 50 32.67 -8.93 3.32
C ALA A 50 32.00 -9.92 2.37
N ILE A 51 30.87 -10.49 2.81
CA ILE A 51 29.94 -11.25 2.01
C ILE A 51 29.17 -10.17 1.22
N ASP A 52 29.75 -9.90 0.07
CA ASP A 52 29.13 -9.43 -1.16
C ASP A 52 28.36 -8.09 -1.12
N ASP A 53 29.08 -7.00 -0.82
CA ASP A 53 28.64 -5.63 -1.17
C ASP A 53 28.29 -5.51 -2.67
N ALA A 54 28.93 -6.32 -3.51
CA ALA A 54 28.64 -6.43 -4.93
C ALA A 54 27.26 -7.06 -5.21
N ASP A 55 26.84 -8.08 -4.45
CA ASP A 55 25.50 -8.68 -4.61
C ASP A 55 24.40 -7.78 -4.04
N PHE A 56 24.71 -7.01 -2.99
CA PHE A 56 23.77 -6.00 -2.49
C PHE A 56 23.56 -4.90 -3.51
N ALA A 57 24.63 -4.33 -4.07
CA ALA A 57 24.55 -3.30 -5.10
C ALA A 57 23.84 -3.79 -6.37
N THR A 58 24.08 -5.04 -6.79
CA THR A 58 23.45 -5.64 -7.96
C THR A 58 21.95 -5.91 -7.73
N ASN A 59 21.56 -6.40 -6.55
CA ASN A 59 20.15 -6.52 -6.17
C ASN A 59 19.46 -5.16 -5.99
N TYR A 60 20.20 -4.13 -5.54
CA TYR A 60 19.68 -2.77 -5.39
C TYR A 60 19.42 -2.12 -6.75
N LEU A 61 20.35 -2.25 -7.70
CA LEU A 61 20.20 -1.77 -9.08
C LEU A 61 19.11 -2.54 -9.85
N ALA A 62 18.96 -3.85 -9.62
CA ALA A 62 17.85 -4.64 -10.16
C ALA A 62 16.48 -4.18 -9.61
N ARG A 63 16.42 -3.79 -8.32
CA ARG A 63 15.22 -3.19 -7.71
C ARG A 63 14.89 -1.79 -8.27
N LEU A 64 15.90 -0.95 -8.50
CA LEU A 64 15.73 0.38 -9.10
C LEU A 64 15.24 0.31 -10.56
N ASN A 65 15.73 -0.67 -11.34
CA ASN A 65 15.23 -0.91 -12.69
C ASN A 65 13.79 -1.45 -12.70
N HIS A 66 13.36 -2.13 -11.64
CA HIS A 66 11.96 -2.53 -11.45
C HIS A 66 11.07 -1.35 -10.99
N GLU A 67 11.62 -0.37 -10.26
CA GLU A 67 10.97 0.91 -9.92
C GLU A 67 10.73 1.81 -11.14
N LYS A 68 11.58 1.73 -12.17
CA LYS A 68 11.37 2.48 -13.44
C LYS A 68 10.07 2.10 -14.18
N LYS A 69 9.50 0.92 -13.90
CA LYS A 69 8.18 0.52 -14.41
C LYS A 69 7.00 1.05 -13.58
N ILE A 70 7.28 1.67 -12.42
CA ILE A 70 6.30 2.26 -11.48
C ILE A 70 6.15 3.79 -11.69
N GLU A 71 7.07 4.42 -12.41
CA GLU A 71 6.97 5.80 -12.91
C GLU A 71 5.65 6.21 -13.63
N PRO A 72 4.84 5.33 -14.27
CA PRO A 72 3.60 5.79 -14.89
C PRO A 72 2.48 6.17 -13.91
N LEU A 73 2.61 5.97 -12.59
CA LEU A 73 1.55 6.35 -11.63
C LEU A 73 1.64 7.82 -11.20
N LYS A 74 2.84 8.31 -10.86
CA LYS A 74 3.04 9.71 -10.47
C LYS A 74 2.65 10.68 -11.59
N ASN A 75 2.94 10.32 -12.85
CA ASN A 75 2.61 11.13 -14.02
C ASN A 75 1.10 11.14 -14.36
N LYS A 76 0.29 10.27 -13.75
CA LYS A 76 -1.17 10.20 -14.00
C LYS A 76 -2.02 10.87 -12.93
N GLY A 77 -1.42 11.50 -11.92
CA GLY A 77 -2.15 12.07 -10.78
C GLY A 77 -2.87 11.04 -9.91
N ILE A 78 -2.50 9.75 -10.01
CA ILE A 78 -3.19 8.70 -9.24
C ILE A 78 -2.67 8.72 -7.81
N ILE A 79 -3.56 8.96 -6.83
CA ILE A 79 -3.19 9.01 -5.42
C ILE A 79 -3.01 7.59 -4.86
N TYR A 80 -3.97 6.72 -5.19
CA TYR A 80 -3.99 5.31 -4.81
C TYR A 80 -4.54 4.53 -5.99
N MET A 81 -4.08 3.30 -6.19
CA MET A 81 -4.47 2.46 -7.32
C MET A 81 -5.98 2.15 -7.29
N PRO A 82 -6.80 2.80 -8.14
CA PRO A 82 -8.22 2.56 -8.15
C PRO A 82 -8.52 1.43 -9.15
N VAL A 83 -9.23 0.40 -8.69
CA VAL A 83 -9.70 -0.70 -9.56
C VAL A 83 -11.22 -0.66 -9.56
N GLY A 84 -11.88 -0.97 -10.68
CA GLY A 84 -13.34 -1.11 -10.66
C GLY A 84 -13.80 -2.18 -9.65
N SER A 85 -14.81 -1.90 -8.82
CA SER A 85 -15.24 -2.79 -7.73
C SER A 85 -15.62 -4.20 -8.20
N MET A 86 -16.24 -4.32 -9.38
CA MET A 86 -16.59 -5.62 -9.98
C MET A 86 -15.33 -6.41 -10.37
N LYS A 87 -14.37 -5.76 -11.02
CA LYS A 87 -13.08 -6.35 -11.41
C LYS A 87 -12.28 -6.77 -10.18
N PHE A 88 -12.25 -5.92 -9.15
CA PHE A 88 -11.61 -6.23 -7.86
C PHE A 88 -12.23 -7.48 -7.22
N THR A 89 -13.56 -7.52 -7.14
CA THR A 89 -14.30 -8.65 -6.55
C THR A 89 -14.03 -9.97 -7.29
N LEU A 90 -14.11 -9.95 -8.62
CA LEU A 90 -13.85 -11.14 -9.44
C LEU A 90 -12.41 -11.63 -9.30
N LEU A 91 -11.43 -10.72 -9.29
CA LEU A 91 -10.03 -11.09 -9.15
C LEU A 91 -9.72 -11.59 -7.73
N CYS A 92 -10.27 -10.99 -6.68
CA CYS A 92 -10.12 -11.50 -5.32
C CYS A 92 -10.70 -12.91 -5.15
N LEU A 93 -11.84 -13.19 -5.78
CA LEU A 93 -12.51 -14.48 -5.66
C LEU A 93 -11.80 -15.58 -6.47
N CYS A 94 -11.34 -15.26 -7.68
CA CYS A 94 -10.76 -16.25 -8.57
C CYS A 94 -9.25 -16.46 -8.37
N VAL A 95 -8.52 -15.47 -7.87
CA VAL A 95 -7.08 -15.63 -7.65
C VAL A 95 -6.84 -16.45 -6.38
N PRO A 96 -6.13 -17.58 -6.47
CA PRO A 96 -5.90 -18.45 -5.32
C PRO A 96 -5.08 -17.76 -4.21
N PHE A 97 -5.22 -18.25 -2.97
CA PHE A 97 -4.47 -17.81 -1.79
C PHE A 97 -4.52 -16.30 -1.51
N HIS A 98 -5.65 -15.64 -1.81
CA HIS A 98 -5.81 -14.18 -1.65
C HIS A 98 -4.75 -13.37 -2.41
N GLY A 99 -4.14 -13.95 -3.45
CA GLY A 99 -2.99 -13.35 -4.12
C GLY A 99 -3.29 -11.96 -4.69
N TYR A 100 -4.52 -11.74 -5.15
CA TYR A 100 -4.94 -10.44 -5.67
C TYR A 100 -5.14 -9.40 -4.56
N GLU A 101 -5.70 -9.78 -3.41
CA GLU A 101 -5.85 -8.92 -2.24
C GLU A 101 -4.47 -8.45 -1.75
N ILE A 102 -3.53 -9.38 -1.62
CA ILE A 102 -2.13 -9.14 -1.25
C ILE A 102 -1.45 -8.20 -2.25
N TRP A 103 -1.63 -8.46 -3.55
CA TRP A 103 -1.10 -7.60 -4.61
C TRP A 103 -1.69 -6.18 -4.55
N TRP A 104 -3.00 -6.06 -4.31
CA TRP A 104 -3.65 -4.76 -4.21
C TRP A 104 -3.15 -3.98 -2.98
N LEU A 105 -2.98 -4.64 -1.83
CA LEU A 105 -2.37 -4.03 -0.64
C LEU A 105 -0.94 -3.57 -0.93
N TYR A 106 -0.14 -4.43 -1.55
CA TYR A 106 1.22 -4.10 -1.97
C TYR A 106 1.26 -2.82 -2.81
N ARG A 107 0.41 -2.72 -3.84
CA ARG A 107 0.36 -1.54 -4.71
C ARG A 107 -0.02 -0.28 -3.95
N ASN A 108 -0.97 -0.36 -3.02
CA ASN A 108 -1.35 0.78 -2.20
C ASN A 108 -0.25 1.20 -1.21
N PHE A 109 0.51 0.26 -0.66
CA PHE A 109 1.70 0.58 0.14
C PHE A 109 2.82 1.23 -0.68
N VAL A 110 2.99 0.82 -1.95
CA VAL A 110 3.93 1.48 -2.86
C VAL A 110 3.51 2.94 -3.08
N CYS A 111 2.24 3.19 -3.41
CA CYS A 111 1.72 4.56 -3.56
C CYS A 111 1.91 5.39 -2.28
N GLN A 112 1.63 4.81 -1.11
CA GLN A 112 1.86 5.50 0.17
C GLN A 112 3.35 5.81 0.38
N LYS A 113 4.24 4.86 0.08
CA LYS A 113 5.69 5.03 0.25
C LYS A 113 6.23 6.16 -0.62
N GLU A 114 5.82 6.19 -1.89
CA GLU A 114 6.23 7.23 -2.85
C GLU A 114 5.85 8.64 -2.37
N ARG A 115 4.76 8.75 -1.62
CA ARG A 115 4.27 10.01 -1.07
C ARG A 115 4.91 10.42 0.25
N ASP A 116 5.03 9.49 1.19
CA ASP A 116 5.51 9.79 2.53
C ASP A 116 7.04 9.79 2.64
N GLY A 117 7.76 9.30 1.61
CA GLY A 117 9.22 9.14 1.66
C GLY A 117 9.70 8.10 2.68
N ASN A 118 8.78 7.28 3.21
CA ASN A 118 9.09 6.30 4.25
C ASN A 118 10.11 5.24 3.76
N MET A 119 11.14 4.96 4.57
CA MET A 119 12.17 3.98 4.21
C MET A 119 11.71 2.51 4.26
N LEU A 120 10.61 2.21 4.96
CA LEU A 120 10.17 0.82 5.14
C LEU A 120 9.66 0.23 3.82
N SER A 121 10.25 -0.89 3.39
CA SER A 121 9.86 -1.60 2.18
C SER A 121 8.39 -2.03 2.20
N PRO A 122 7.63 -1.85 1.10
CA PRO A 122 6.24 -2.29 0.99
C PRO A 122 6.06 -3.80 1.22
N MET A 123 7.06 -4.61 0.87
CA MET A 123 7.02 -6.07 1.05
C MET A 123 6.83 -6.45 2.52
N TRP A 124 7.52 -5.79 3.45
CA TRP A 124 7.39 -6.08 4.88
C TRP A 124 6.02 -5.71 5.43
N ARG A 125 5.40 -4.66 4.88
CA ARG A 125 4.07 -4.22 5.29
C ARG A 125 2.98 -5.22 4.90
N VAL A 126 3.16 -5.87 3.74
CA VAL A 126 2.23 -6.88 3.23
C VAL A 126 2.38 -8.23 3.95
N ASN A 127 3.58 -8.56 4.45
CA ASN A 127 3.81 -9.76 5.27
C ASN A 127 3.26 -9.61 6.70
N LEU A 128 3.10 -8.38 7.19
CA LEU A 128 2.53 -8.07 8.51
C LEU A 128 1.25 -7.22 8.38
N PRO A 129 0.24 -7.70 7.63
CA PRO A 129 -0.93 -6.90 7.28
C PRO A 129 -1.70 -6.45 8.54
N LEU A 130 -1.74 -7.26 9.59
CA LEU A 130 -2.38 -6.90 10.88
C LEU A 130 -1.86 -5.58 11.48
N LEU A 131 -0.55 -5.31 11.36
CA LEU A 131 0.08 -4.12 11.96
C LEU A 131 -0.01 -2.90 11.04
N TYR A 132 0.11 -3.12 9.73
CA TYR A 132 0.25 -2.03 8.76
C TYR A 132 -1.05 -1.66 8.05
N LEU A 133 -2.03 -2.56 8.00
CA LEU A 133 -3.29 -2.30 7.31
C LEU A 133 -4.04 -1.12 7.93
N ARG A 134 -4.14 -1.07 9.25
CA ARG A 134 -4.77 0.06 9.94
C ARG A 134 -4.11 1.39 9.58
N LYS A 135 -2.77 1.44 9.57
CA LYS A 135 -2.01 2.65 9.21
C LYS A 135 -2.23 3.06 7.76
N LEU A 136 -2.32 2.09 6.84
CA LEU A 136 -2.63 2.36 5.44
C LEU A 136 -4.01 2.99 5.27
N LEU A 137 -5.03 2.39 5.91
CA LEU A 137 -6.41 2.87 5.83
C LEU A 137 -6.58 4.23 6.53
N GLU A 138 -5.90 4.47 7.66
CA GLU A 138 -5.87 5.78 8.33
C GLU A 138 -5.24 6.84 7.44
N ALA A 139 -4.17 6.50 6.70
CA ALA A 139 -3.57 7.41 5.72
C ALA A 139 -4.55 7.73 4.58
N MET A 140 -5.15 6.72 3.95
CA MET A 140 -6.16 6.91 2.90
C MET A 140 -7.33 7.80 3.35
N ARG A 141 -7.77 7.62 4.60
CA ARG A 141 -8.82 8.42 5.21
C ARG A 141 -8.39 9.87 5.43
N LYS A 142 -7.22 10.08 6.05
CA LYS A 142 -6.64 11.42 6.26
C LYS A 142 -6.52 12.16 4.93
N GLU A 143 -6.13 11.45 3.89
CA GLU A 143 -6.03 11.98 2.53
C GLU A 143 -7.38 12.40 1.98
N GLY A 144 -8.40 11.55 2.02
CA GLY A 144 -9.72 11.98 1.54
C GLY A 144 -10.31 13.16 2.33
N MET A 145 -10.02 13.27 3.62
CA MET A 145 -10.40 14.47 4.40
C MET A 145 -9.73 15.76 3.86
N LEU A 146 -8.51 15.69 3.34
CA LEU A 146 -7.85 16.85 2.71
C LEU A 146 -8.58 17.28 1.43
N TYR A 147 -9.10 16.31 0.68
CA TYR A 147 -9.92 16.51 -0.52
C TYR A 147 -11.40 16.78 -0.23
N GLY A 148 -11.79 16.91 1.04
CA GLY A 148 -13.17 17.23 1.43
C GLY A 148 -14.14 16.05 1.34
N LEU A 149 -13.64 14.81 1.29
CA LEU A 149 -14.46 13.64 1.60
C LEU A 149 -14.67 13.60 3.11
N ASP A 150 -15.92 13.38 3.52
CA ASP A 150 -16.23 13.15 4.92
C ASP A 150 -15.50 11.91 5.44
N ASN A 151 -15.47 11.74 6.76
CA ASN A 151 -14.86 10.62 7.47
C ASN A 151 -15.63 9.29 7.24
N GLU A 152 -15.98 8.99 5.99
CA GLU A 152 -16.82 7.90 5.52
C GLU A 152 -16.13 6.53 5.64
N LEU A 153 -14.81 6.47 5.84
CA LEU A 153 -14.06 5.21 5.90
C LEU A 153 -13.94 4.70 7.35
N PRO A 154 -14.75 3.70 7.79
CA PRO A 154 -14.72 3.20 9.16
C PRO A 154 -13.55 2.22 9.36
N VAL A 155 -12.33 2.75 9.42
CA VAL A 155 -11.08 1.96 9.46
C VAL A 155 -11.11 0.83 10.48
N GLY A 156 -11.55 1.12 11.72
CA GLY A 156 -11.60 0.12 12.78
C GLY A 156 -12.54 -1.05 12.47
N LYS A 157 -13.71 -0.78 11.87
CA LYS A 157 -14.68 -1.83 11.51
C LYS A 157 -14.14 -2.69 10.36
N ILE A 158 -13.52 -2.06 9.35
CA ILE A 158 -12.95 -2.77 8.20
C ILE A 158 -11.85 -3.73 8.65
N VAL A 159 -10.91 -3.25 9.47
CA VAL A 159 -9.85 -4.10 10.03
C VAL A 159 -10.44 -5.22 10.87
N LEU A 160 -11.42 -4.92 11.73
CA LEU A 160 -12.08 -5.94 12.56
C LEU A 160 -12.74 -7.04 11.71
N TYR A 161 -13.53 -6.67 10.70
CA TYR A 161 -14.19 -7.65 9.83
C TYR A 161 -13.17 -8.48 9.03
N TRP A 162 -12.12 -7.85 8.53
CA TRP A 162 -11.06 -8.56 7.83
C TRP A 162 -10.36 -9.59 8.72
N VAL A 163 -10.01 -9.22 9.95
CA VAL A 163 -9.42 -10.15 10.94
C VAL A 163 -10.38 -11.30 11.26
N LEU A 164 -11.65 -11.01 11.52
CA LEU A 164 -12.65 -12.04 11.81
C LEU A 164 -12.79 -13.04 10.66
N LEU A 165 -12.84 -12.56 9.41
CA LEU A 165 -12.93 -13.42 8.23
C LEU A 165 -11.67 -14.25 8.03
N ILE A 166 -10.47 -13.68 8.23
CA ILE A 166 -9.23 -14.47 8.19
C ILE A 166 -9.21 -15.54 9.29
N CYS A 167 -9.65 -15.20 10.51
CA CYS A 167 -9.75 -16.17 11.58
C CYS A 167 -10.72 -17.32 11.25
N CYS A 168 -11.76 -17.09 10.43
CA CYS A 168 -12.64 -18.16 9.96
C CYS A 168 -11.90 -19.24 9.18
N MET A 169 -10.75 -18.95 8.56
CA MET A 169 -9.93 -19.97 7.88
C MET A 169 -9.30 -21.00 8.81
N LEU A 170 -9.17 -20.68 10.10
CA LEU A 170 -8.62 -21.62 11.09
C LEU A 170 -9.67 -22.64 11.56
N PHE A 171 -10.94 -22.44 11.23
CA PHE A 171 -12.00 -23.34 11.64
C PHE A 171 -12.15 -24.51 10.65
N PRO A 172 -12.57 -25.70 11.14
CA PRO A 172 -12.85 -26.84 10.28
C PRO A 172 -13.99 -26.52 9.28
N PRO A 173 -14.08 -27.28 8.17
CA PRO A 173 -15.21 -27.18 7.25
C PRO A 173 -16.56 -27.30 8.01
N PRO A 174 -17.58 -26.51 7.64
CA PRO A 174 -17.68 -25.64 6.48
C PRO A 174 -17.16 -24.21 6.69
N PHE A 175 -16.81 -23.83 7.92
CA PHE A 175 -16.57 -22.42 8.28
C PHE A 175 -15.38 -21.78 7.56
N GLY A 176 -14.39 -22.58 7.14
CA GLY A 176 -13.23 -22.11 6.37
C GLY A 176 -13.59 -21.37 5.07
N ILE A 177 -14.75 -21.65 4.48
CA ILE A 177 -15.20 -20.96 3.26
C ILE A 177 -15.50 -19.48 3.49
N LEU A 178 -15.89 -19.10 4.72
CA LEU A 178 -16.15 -17.70 5.06
C LEU A 178 -14.87 -16.87 4.94
N GLY A 179 -13.71 -17.46 5.22
CA GLY A 179 -12.44 -16.75 5.10
C GLY A 179 -12.01 -16.47 3.65
N VAL A 180 -12.60 -17.16 2.66
CA VAL A 180 -12.42 -16.79 1.24
C VAL A 180 -12.97 -15.38 0.98
N PHE A 181 -14.00 -14.98 1.72
CA PHE A 181 -14.61 -13.66 1.59
C PHE A 181 -13.91 -12.58 2.42
N SER A 182 -12.68 -12.81 2.91
CA SER A 182 -11.89 -11.80 3.64
C SER A 182 -11.68 -10.51 2.83
N PHE A 183 -11.81 -10.57 1.50
CA PHE A 183 -11.71 -9.38 0.65
C PHE A 183 -12.92 -8.44 0.74
N ALA A 184 -14.07 -8.88 1.28
CA ALA A 184 -15.31 -8.12 1.27
C ALA A 184 -15.21 -6.73 1.95
N PRO A 185 -14.54 -6.57 3.11
CA PRO A 185 -14.30 -5.24 3.69
C PRO A 185 -13.50 -4.31 2.80
N PHE A 186 -12.62 -4.84 1.92
CA PHE A 186 -11.84 -4.02 0.99
C PHE A 186 -12.65 -3.49 -0.18
N ILE A 187 -13.82 -4.05 -0.48
CA ILE A 187 -14.71 -3.48 -1.49
C ILE A 187 -15.09 -2.05 -1.10
N PHE A 188 -15.45 -1.82 0.17
CA PHE A 188 -15.74 -0.48 0.69
C PHE A 188 -14.53 0.46 0.63
N VAL A 189 -13.33 -0.06 0.92
CA VAL A 189 -12.09 0.72 0.79
C VAL A 189 -11.86 1.10 -0.67
N ASN A 190 -12.01 0.17 -1.59
CA ASN A 190 -11.80 0.39 -3.01
C ASN A 190 -12.82 1.39 -3.59
N GLU A 191 -14.08 1.34 -3.18
CA GLU A 191 -15.09 2.35 -3.52
C GLU A 191 -14.71 3.74 -2.99
N TYR A 192 -14.24 3.81 -1.74
CA TYR A 192 -13.73 5.06 -1.18
C TYR A 192 -12.54 5.60 -1.98
N LEU A 193 -11.60 4.74 -2.40
CA LEU A 193 -10.47 5.14 -3.24
C LEU A 193 -10.92 5.58 -4.64
N LEU A 194 -11.96 4.97 -5.22
CA LEU A 194 -12.54 5.43 -6.48
C LEU A 194 -13.12 6.84 -6.34
N LYS A 195 -13.88 7.09 -5.27
CA LYS A 195 -14.38 8.45 -4.95
C LYS A 195 -13.23 9.43 -4.76
N LEU A 196 -12.23 9.06 -3.97
CA LEU A 196 -11.05 9.88 -3.69
C LEU A 196 -10.31 10.27 -4.98
N ASN A 197 -10.01 9.30 -5.84
CA ASN A 197 -9.31 9.59 -7.10
C ASN A 197 -10.17 10.43 -8.06
N ARG A 198 -11.50 10.28 -8.08
CA ARG A 198 -12.39 11.13 -8.89
C ARG A 198 -12.42 12.58 -8.40
N VAL A 199 -12.39 12.81 -7.08
CA VAL A 199 -12.33 14.17 -6.51
C VAL A 199 -10.96 14.79 -6.76
N ALA A 200 -9.89 14.02 -6.63
CA ALA A 200 -8.53 14.49 -6.86
C ALA A 200 -8.23 14.77 -8.35
N ASN A 201 -8.72 13.90 -9.25
CA ASN A 201 -8.51 14.01 -10.69
C ASN A 201 -9.80 13.62 -11.45
N PRO A 202 -10.70 14.58 -11.71
CA PRO A 202 -11.97 14.32 -12.40
C PRO A 202 -11.83 13.72 -13.80
N ASP A 203 -10.74 14.04 -14.50
CA ASP A 203 -10.47 13.57 -15.87
C ASP A 203 -9.83 12.17 -15.91
N LEU A 204 -9.57 11.56 -14.74
CA LEU A 204 -8.92 10.26 -14.67
C LEU A 204 -9.85 9.16 -15.20
N LYS A 205 -9.51 8.59 -16.36
CA LYS A 205 -10.15 7.37 -16.87
C LYS A 205 -9.74 6.18 -16.00
N LEU A 206 -10.70 5.70 -15.21
CA LEU A 206 -10.54 4.54 -14.35
C LEU A 206 -10.43 3.25 -15.18
N ASP A 207 -9.53 2.34 -14.76
CA ASP A 207 -9.35 1.04 -15.39
C ASP A 207 -10.47 0.07 -14.97
N GLU A 208 -11.65 0.28 -15.56
CA GLU A 208 -12.84 -0.55 -15.38
C GLU A 208 -12.87 -1.74 -16.36
N GLN A 209 -12.03 -1.73 -17.39
CA GLN A 209 -12.04 -2.75 -18.43
C GLN A 209 -11.40 -4.06 -17.94
N ILE A 210 -12.09 -5.17 -18.21
CA ILE A 210 -11.57 -6.51 -18.00
C ILE A 210 -10.69 -6.83 -19.21
N THR A 211 -9.38 -6.91 -18.99
CA THR A 211 -8.44 -7.35 -20.03
C THR A 211 -8.60 -8.85 -20.30
N PRO A 212 -8.27 -9.34 -21.50
CA PRO A 212 -8.31 -10.78 -21.80
C PRO A 212 -7.46 -11.62 -20.83
N ALA A 213 -6.35 -11.05 -20.32
CA ALA A 213 -5.53 -11.69 -19.30
C ALA A 213 -6.28 -11.87 -17.97
N ASN A 214 -7.04 -10.85 -17.53
CA ASN A 214 -7.88 -10.97 -16.34
C ASN A 214 -8.98 -12.02 -16.54
N PHE A 215 -9.57 -12.08 -17.73
CA PHE A 215 -10.58 -13.08 -18.06
C PHE A 215 -10.03 -14.52 -17.99
N LEU A 216 -8.82 -14.75 -18.50
CA LEU A 216 -8.14 -16.05 -18.39
C LEU A 216 -7.92 -16.45 -16.93
N VAL A 217 -7.45 -15.52 -16.09
CA VAL A 217 -7.26 -15.73 -14.65
C VAL A 217 -8.58 -16.06 -13.96
N ILE A 218 -9.68 -15.39 -14.34
CA ILE A 218 -11.01 -15.65 -13.79
C ILE A 218 -11.48 -17.07 -14.13
N ILE A 219 -11.31 -17.54 -15.38
CA ILE A 219 -11.71 -18.89 -15.78
C ILE A 219 -10.89 -19.95 -15.05
N VAL A 220 -9.56 -19.85 -15.12
CA VAL A 220 -8.67 -20.86 -14.54
C VAL A 220 -8.79 -20.87 -13.01
N GLY A 221 -8.80 -19.70 -12.40
CA GLY A 221 -8.95 -19.51 -10.97
C GLY A 221 -10.32 -19.95 -10.45
N GLY A 222 -11.39 -19.62 -11.17
CA GLY A 222 -12.75 -20.06 -10.85
C GLY A 222 -12.91 -21.58 -10.93
N ALA A 223 -12.33 -22.22 -11.96
CA ALA A 223 -12.32 -23.68 -12.07
C ALA A 223 -11.55 -24.35 -10.92
N TYR A 224 -10.38 -23.82 -10.57
CA TYR A 224 -9.61 -24.27 -9.40
C TYR A 224 -10.38 -24.11 -8.09
N PHE A 225 -11.06 -22.97 -7.92
CA PHE A 225 -11.88 -22.70 -6.73
C PHE A 225 -13.06 -23.68 -6.62
N ALA A 226 -13.79 -23.90 -7.72
CA ALA A 226 -14.88 -24.86 -7.77
C ALA A 226 -14.40 -26.30 -7.47
N LEU A 227 -13.23 -26.67 -8.00
CA LEU A 227 -12.61 -27.96 -7.70
C LEU A 227 -12.26 -28.07 -6.21
N ASN A 228 -11.69 -27.03 -5.60
CA ASN A 228 -11.37 -27.05 -4.16
C ASN A 228 -12.61 -27.19 -3.28
N ILE A 229 -13.71 -26.50 -3.63
CA ILE A 229 -15.00 -26.70 -2.96
C ILE A 229 -15.46 -28.15 -3.14
N TYR A 230 -15.41 -28.67 -4.36
CA TYR A 230 -15.82 -30.05 -4.61
C TYR A 230 -15.01 -31.05 -3.78
N LEU A 231 -13.67 -30.94 -3.78
CA LEU A 231 -12.78 -31.84 -3.03
C LEU A 231 -13.02 -31.74 -1.52
N ASN A 232 -13.14 -30.54 -0.95
CA ASN A 232 -13.31 -30.37 0.49
C ASN A 232 -14.68 -30.81 1.00
N TYR A 233 -15.73 -30.71 0.18
CA TYR A 233 -17.10 -30.97 0.62
C TYR A 233 -17.64 -32.33 0.18
N PHE A 234 -17.18 -32.91 -0.92
CA PHE A 234 -17.72 -34.18 -1.44
C PHE A 234 -16.81 -35.38 -1.19
N LEU A 235 -15.50 -35.22 -1.02
CA LEU A 235 -14.58 -36.34 -0.76
C LEU A 235 -14.25 -36.56 0.72
N HIS A 236 -14.56 -35.57 1.57
CA HIS A 236 -14.35 -35.67 3.03
C HIS A 236 -15.60 -36.15 3.80
N PHE A 237 -16.66 -36.52 3.09
CA PHE A 237 -17.82 -37.28 3.57
C PHE A 237 -17.77 -38.69 3.00
#